data_AF-A0A6C0HXQ2-F1
#
_entry.id   AF-A0A6C0HXQ2-F1
#
_cell.length_a   1.000
_cell.length_b   1.000
_cell.length_c   1.000
_cell.angle_alpha   90.00
_cell.angle_beta   90.00
_cell.angle_gamma   90.00
#
_symmetry.space_group_name_H-M   'P 1'
#
loop_
_entity.id
_entity.type
_entity.pdbx_description
1 polymer ?
#
loop_
_entity_poly.entity_id
_entity_poly.type
_entity_poly.pdbx_seq_one_letter_code
_entity_poly.pdbx_strand_id
1 'polypeptide(L)'
;MNKFVTTFLKGKPDFKSATCMKYTLTRDQVIALPLLRPPYQADLDDAKVKEMIRSYQAKPEFGYFKNTIVVAVRMTGQKCLYLVDGQHRVDMCKQQAIDYPFQVILYAISTDDEMRDLFREINYDSFKNLTYVSLGADTARLVDDFMDHYKEKPFTKKKGETRLFTLKGFTDALSTYIQRFTDLQTLVQAIEQKQQEFIQQVDFTHSYAEEKECIQSQCILPLKECNFIDFLLTTAEPVYKGKGKTISKTISLSLKKTVWNHWMGMNVGEAKCPVCKVSTIYQMAFHCGHIIAKSRGGLNTVDNLKPICQSCNSSMGNQNMDEFIHLCTTGTPSREELTLA
;
A
#
# COMPACT_ATOMS: atom_id res chain seq x y z
N MET A 1 -29.89 -33.95 17.19
CA MET A 1 -29.42 -32.65 17.73
C MET A 1 -29.30 -32.78 19.24
N ASN A 2 -28.12 -32.52 19.80
CA ASN A 2 -27.85 -32.67 21.24
C ASN A 2 -28.81 -31.77 22.04
N LYS A 3 -29.34 -32.25 23.17
CA LYS A 3 -30.31 -31.52 24.02
C LYS A 3 -29.76 -30.14 24.41
N PHE A 4 -28.43 -30.03 24.54
CA PHE A 4 -27.68 -28.79 24.72
C PHE A 4 -27.86 -27.79 23.57
N VAL A 5 -27.55 -28.19 22.33
CA VAL A 5 -27.68 -27.34 21.12
C VAL A 5 -29.13 -26.89 20.91
N THR A 6 -30.08 -27.76 21.25
CA THR A 6 -31.51 -27.47 21.09
C THR A 6 -32.01 -26.46 22.13
N THR A 7 -31.56 -26.53 23.38
CA THR A 7 -31.84 -25.52 24.43
C THR A 7 -31.11 -24.21 24.17
N PHE A 8 -29.86 -24.30 23.69
CA PHE A 8 -28.99 -23.19 23.28
C PHE A 8 -29.58 -22.35 22.14
N LEU A 9 -30.19 -23.00 21.15
CA LEU A 9 -30.89 -22.32 20.04
C LEU A 9 -32.33 -21.86 20.41
N LYS A 10 -32.88 -22.34 21.54
CA LYS A 10 -34.23 -22.02 22.03
C LYS A 10 -34.27 -20.86 23.04
N GLY A 11 -33.14 -20.52 23.67
CA GLY A 11 -33.05 -19.32 24.51
C GLY A 11 -33.32 -18.09 23.66
N LYS A 12 -34.43 -17.38 23.92
CA LYS A 12 -34.72 -16.07 23.32
C LYS A 12 -33.82 -15.05 24.00
N PRO A 13 -32.84 -14.44 23.33
CA PRO A 13 -32.19 -13.26 23.87
C PRO A 13 -33.20 -12.12 23.83
N ASP A 14 -33.39 -11.44 24.96
CA ASP A 14 -34.17 -10.22 25.04
C ASP A 14 -33.26 -9.08 24.54
N PHE A 15 -33.55 -8.55 23.35
CA PHE A 15 -32.60 -7.78 22.55
C PHE A 15 -32.74 -6.27 22.79
N LYS A 16 -31.99 -5.75 23.77
CA LYS A 16 -31.55 -4.34 23.83
C LYS A 16 -30.28 -4.21 24.69
N SER A 17 -29.10 -4.70 24.23
CA SER A 17 -27.74 -4.21 24.64
C SER A 17 -26.55 -5.19 24.52
N ALA A 18 -26.71 -6.49 24.22
CA ALA A 18 -25.57 -7.42 24.17
C ALA A 18 -25.51 -8.23 22.87
N THR A 19 -24.63 -7.83 21.95
CA THR A 19 -24.31 -8.53 20.69
C THR A 19 -23.51 -9.83 20.89
N CYS A 20 -23.10 -10.15 22.12
CA CYS A 20 -22.32 -11.33 22.44
C CYS A 20 -22.77 -12.07 23.72
N MET A 21 -22.55 -13.39 23.76
CA MET A 21 -22.77 -14.25 24.94
C MET A 21 -21.54 -15.12 25.20
N LYS A 22 -21.21 -15.38 26.46
CA LYS A 22 -20.04 -16.17 26.85
C LYS A 22 -20.47 -17.44 27.60
N TYR A 23 -19.89 -18.57 27.21
CA TYR A 23 -20.14 -19.88 27.79
C TYR A 23 -18.84 -20.56 28.17
N THR A 24 -18.88 -21.32 29.26
CA THR A 24 -17.77 -22.20 29.67
C THR A 24 -18.14 -23.63 29.28
N LEU A 25 -17.44 -24.22 28.31
CA LEU A 25 -17.72 -25.55 27.78
C LEU A 25 -16.54 -26.51 28.02
N THR A 26 -16.84 -27.79 28.24
CA THR A 26 -15.81 -28.84 28.25
C THR A 26 -15.37 -29.19 26.82
N ARG A 27 -14.24 -29.88 26.69
CA ARG A 27 -13.76 -30.44 25.40
C ARG A 27 -14.87 -31.15 24.63
N ASP A 28 -15.58 -32.07 25.27
CA ASP A 28 -16.58 -32.90 24.60
C ASP A 28 -17.80 -32.06 24.15
N GLN A 29 -18.15 -31.03 24.91
CA GLN A 29 -19.19 -30.07 24.53
C GLN A 29 -18.76 -29.23 23.32
N VAL A 30 -17.49 -28.81 23.25
CA VAL A 30 -16.95 -28.07 22.09
C VAL A 30 -16.97 -28.95 20.83
N ILE A 31 -16.53 -30.21 20.92
CA ILE A 31 -16.52 -31.15 19.79
C ILE A 31 -17.94 -31.45 19.29
N ALA A 32 -18.92 -31.46 20.20
CA ALA A 32 -20.32 -31.70 19.86
C ALA A 32 -21.03 -30.52 19.17
N LEU A 33 -20.39 -29.34 19.08
CA LEU A 33 -20.96 -28.19 18.38
C LEU A 33 -20.91 -28.41 16.84
N PRO A 34 -22.02 -28.20 16.11
CA PRO A 34 -22.04 -28.30 14.65
C PRO A 34 -21.44 -27.03 14.01
N LEU A 35 -20.14 -26.85 14.17
CA LEU A 35 -19.40 -25.68 13.70
C LEU A 35 -19.11 -25.77 12.20
N LEU A 36 -19.51 -24.74 11.47
CA LEU A 36 -19.16 -24.52 10.06
C LEU A 36 -17.93 -23.62 9.97
N ARG A 37 -17.10 -23.83 8.94
CA ARG A 37 -15.98 -22.94 8.63
C ARG A 37 -16.45 -21.87 7.64
N PRO A 38 -16.16 -20.58 7.88
CA PRO A 38 -16.35 -19.54 6.87
C PRO A 38 -15.48 -19.81 5.64
N PRO A 39 -15.93 -19.45 4.42
CA PRO A 39 -15.22 -19.73 3.16
C PRO A 39 -13.89 -18.96 3.01
N TYR A 40 -13.64 -17.96 3.85
CA TYR A 40 -12.46 -17.09 3.82
C TYR A 40 -11.47 -17.38 4.96
N GLN A 41 -11.72 -18.42 5.75
CA GLN A 41 -10.79 -18.86 6.79
C GLN A 41 -9.64 -19.64 6.15
N ALA A 42 -8.39 -19.35 6.55
CA ALA A 42 -7.20 -20.03 6.03
C ALA A 42 -7.21 -21.53 6.39
N ASP A 43 -6.51 -22.33 5.58
CA ASP A 43 -6.38 -23.76 5.80
C ASP A 43 -5.78 -24.09 7.17
N LEU A 44 -6.09 -25.30 7.64
CA LEU A 44 -5.63 -25.77 8.93
C LEU A 44 -4.15 -26.15 8.82
N ASP A 45 -3.32 -25.50 9.63
CA ASP A 45 -1.89 -25.78 9.72
C ASP A 45 -1.65 -26.89 10.76
N ASP A 46 -1.41 -28.10 10.27
CA ASP A 46 -1.16 -29.29 11.09
C ASP A 46 0.11 -29.16 11.95
N ALA A 47 1.12 -28.40 11.50
CA ALA A 47 2.34 -28.18 12.27
C ALA A 47 2.02 -27.34 13.52
N LYS A 48 1.18 -26.31 13.36
CA LYS A 48 0.72 -25.46 14.45
C LYS A 48 -0.14 -26.23 15.47
N VAL A 49 -1.00 -27.14 15.01
CA VAL A 49 -1.77 -28.03 15.92
C VAL A 49 -0.83 -28.90 16.74
N LYS A 50 0.17 -29.52 16.11
CA LYS A 50 1.17 -30.35 16.79
C LYS A 50 1.97 -29.55 17.83
N GLU A 51 2.36 -28.32 17.50
CA GLU A 51 3.05 -27.43 18.42
C GLU A 51 2.17 -27.08 19.64
N MET A 52 0.89 -26.76 19.41
CA MET A 52 -0.06 -26.50 20.49
C MET A 52 -0.24 -27.73 21.41
N ILE A 53 -0.34 -28.93 20.83
CA ILE A 53 -0.39 -30.18 21.61
C ILE A 53 0.87 -30.34 22.45
N ARG A 54 2.06 -30.14 21.86
CA ARG A 54 3.34 -30.24 22.57
C ARG A 54 3.44 -29.23 23.71
N SER A 55 3.05 -27.98 23.46
CA SER A 55 3.03 -26.93 24.48
C SER A 55 2.07 -27.28 25.61
N TYR A 56 0.90 -27.85 25.29
CA TYR A 56 -0.07 -28.28 26.29
C TYR A 56 0.45 -29.45 27.13
N GLN A 57 1.08 -30.44 26.50
CA GLN A 57 1.69 -31.58 27.21
C GLN A 57 2.83 -31.15 28.13
N ALA A 58 3.61 -30.13 27.75
CA ALA A 58 4.69 -29.61 28.57
C ALA A 58 4.18 -28.78 29.77
N LYS A 59 3.16 -27.93 29.55
CA LYS A 59 2.58 -27.03 30.56
C LYS A 59 1.07 -26.89 30.39
N PRO A 60 0.27 -27.82 30.95
CA PRO A 60 -1.19 -27.82 30.80
C PRO A 60 -1.88 -26.54 31.27
N GLU A 61 -1.34 -25.90 32.31
CA GLU A 61 -1.85 -24.68 32.92
C GLU A 61 -1.86 -23.47 31.95
N PHE A 62 -1.00 -23.48 30.93
CA PHE A 62 -1.00 -22.41 29.92
C PHE A 62 -2.20 -22.45 28.99
N GLY A 63 -2.92 -23.59 28.96
CA GLY A 63 -4.17 -23.74 28.25
C GLY A 63 -5.23 -22.73 28.69
N TYR A 64 -5.28 -22.38 29.98
CA TYR A 64 -6.25 -21.43 30.54
C TYR A 64 -6.13 -20.02 29.96
N PHE A 65 -4.94 -19.60 29.51
CA PHE A 65 -4.73 -18.29 28.89
C PHE A 65 -5.18 -18.25 27.42
N LYS A 66 -5.35 -19.42 26.78
CA LYS A 66 -5.60 -19.55 25.34
C LYS A 66 -6.90 -20.30 25.04
N ASN A 67 -7.78 -20.48 26.02
CA ASN A 67 -8.98 -21.32 25.96
C ASN A 67 -10.20 -20.65 25.29
N THR A 68 -10.06 -19.46 24.71
CA THR A 68 -11.18 -18.75 24.07
C THR A 68 -11.43 -19.26 22.65
N ILE A 69 -12.71 -19.49 22.31
CA ILE A 69 -13.17 -19.83 20.95
C ILE A 69 -14.29 -18.86 20.59
N VAL A 70 -14.24 -18.28 19.39
CA VAL A 70 -15.27 -17.33 18.94
C VAL A 70 -16.11 -17.94 17.82
N VAL A 71 -17.42 -17.91 18.00
CA VAL A 71 -18.41 -18.50 17.10
C VAL A 71 -19.44 -17.43 16.73
N ALA A 72 -19.63 -17.20 15.43
CA ALA A 72 -20.71 -16.36 14.93
C ALA A 72 -22.00 -17.19 14.78
N VAL A 73 -23.12 -16.61 15.19
CA VAL A 73 -24.45 -17.23 15.13
C VAL A 73 -25.29 -16.46 14.12
N ARG A 74 -25.59 -17.07 12.98
CA ARG A 74 -26.48 -16.46 11.98
C ARG A 74 -27.92 -16.55 12.46
N MET A 75 -28.53 -15.38 12.65
CA MET A 75 -29.90 -15.26 13.14
C MET A 75 -30.95 -15.23 12.02
N THR A 76 -30.53 -14.94 10.79
CA THR A 76 -31.37 -14.87 9.59
C THR A 76 -31.36 -16.19 8.82
N GLY A 77 -32.54 -16.80 8.62
CA GLY A 77 -32.69 -18.09 7.92
C GLY A 77 -32.43 -19.30 8.84
N GLN A 78 -31.77 -20.34 8.31
CA GLN A 78 -31.37 -21.50 9.11
C GLN A 78 -30.27 -21.09 10.10
N LYS A 79 -30.49 -21.34 11.39
CA LYS A 79 -29.50 -21.04 12.43
C LYS A 79 -28.25 -21.89 12.21
N CYS A 80 -27.15 -21.23 11.85
CA CYS A 80 -25.85 -21.82 11.59
C CYS A 80 -24.81 -21.22 12.55
N LEU A 81 -23.88 -22.06 13.00
CA LEU A 81 -22.75 -21.68 13.86
C LEU A 81 -21.49 -21.65 13.01
N TYR A 82 -20.87 -20.49 12.87
CA TYR A 82 -19.64 -20.30 12.12
C TYR A 82 -18.46 -20.12 13.07
N LEU A 83 -17.43 -20.94 12.95
CA LEU A 83 -16.21 -20.82 13.73
C LEU A 83 -15.37 -19.67 13.18
N VAL A 84 -15.31 -18.55 13.91
CA VAL A 84 -14.61 -17.33 13.47
C VAL A 84 -13.16 -17.35 13.92
N ASP A 85 -12.90 -17.81 15.15
CA ASP A 85 -11.55 -17.95 15.70
C ASP A 85 -11.43 -19.18 16.60
N GLY A 86 -10.28 -19.86 16.51
CA GLY A 86 -9.97 -21.08 17.27
C GLY A 86 -10.05 -22.38 16.50
N GLN A 87 -9.87 -22.37 15.18
CA GLN A 87 -9.81 -23.58 14.35
C GLN A 87 -8.80 -24.61 14.87
N HIS A 88 -7.57 -24.20 15.19
CA HIS A 88 -6.53 -25.10 15.70
C HIS A 88 -6.85 -25.64 17.10
N ARG A 89 -7.61 -24.90 17.92
CA ARG A 89 -8.07 -25.34 19.25
C ARG A 89 -9.15 -26.41 19.15
N VAL A 90 -10.14 -26.19 18.29
CA VAL A 90 -11.19 -27.19 18.01
C VAL A 90 -10.56 -28.46 17.44
N ASP A 91 -9.54 -28.34 16.60
CA ASP A 91 -8.84 -29.49 16.04
C ASP A 91 -7.99 -30.22 17.10
N MET A 92 -7.24 -29.47 17.92
CA MET A 92 -6.53 -30.01 19.08
C MET A 92 -7.46 -30.79 20.03
N CYS A 93 -8.69 -30.29 20.28
CA CYS A 93 -9.69 -31.02 21.06
C CYS A 93 -10.01 -32.38 20.45
N LYS A 94 -10.08 -32.51 19.13
CA LYS A 94 -10.34 -33.79 18.47
C LYS A 94 -9.19 -34.78 18.63
N GLN A 95 -7.95 -34.28 18.63
CA GLN A 95 -6.74 -35.11 18.62
C GLN A 95 -6.25 -35.51 20.03
N GLN A 96 -6.49 -34.68 21.05
CA GLN A 96 -5.94 -34.86 22.40
C GLN A 96 -7.02 -34.71 23.49
N ALA A 97 -6.87 -35.44 24.60
CA ALA A 97 -7.65 -35.22 25.81
C ALA A 97 -7.16 -33.96 26.52
N ILE A 98 -8.06 -33.01 26.76
CA ILE A 98 -7.75 -31.69 27.32
C ILE A 98 -8.54 -31.53 28.62
N ASP A 99 -7.82 -31.26 29.69
CA ASP A 99 -8.31 -31.13 31.05
C ASP A 99 -8.41 -29.65 31.50
N TYR A 100 -8.99 -28.81 30.62
CA TYR A 100 -9.40 -27.46 30.99
C TYR A 100 -10.64 -27.03 30.19
N PRO A 101 -11.49 -26.14 30.75
CA PRO A 101 -12.68 -25.67 30.06
C PRO A 101 -12.35 -24.59 29.03
N PHE A 102 -13.13 -24.52 27.96
CA PHE A 102 -13.07 -23.51 26.91
C PHE A 102 -14.09 -22.39 27.13
N GLN A 103 -13.66 -21.15 26.87
CA GLN A 103 -14.52 -19.98 26.87
C GLN A 103 -15.06 -19.76 25.46
N VAL A 104 -16.28 -20.20 25.20
CA VAL A 104 -16.94 -20.05 23.90
C VAL A 104 -17.76 -18.77 23.88
N ILE A 105 -17.35 -17.82 23.04
CA ILE A 105 -18.04 -16.56 22.81
C ILE A 105 -18.90 -16.70 21.57
N LEU A 106 -20.19 -16.45 21.73
CA LEU A 106 -21.14 -16.36 20.63
C LEU A 106 -21.35 -14.91 20.27
N TYR A 107 -21.31 -14.63 18.98
CA TYR A 107 -21.64 -13.32 18.45
C TYR A 107 -22.82 -13.45 17.49
N ALA A 108 -23.91 -12.73 17.75
CA ALA A 108 -25.07 -12.77 16.88
C ALA A 108 -24.83 -11.91 15.65
N ILE A 109 -25.04 -12.47 14.46
CA ILE A 109 -24.92 -11.75 13.18
C ILE A 109 -26.21 -11.88 12.37
N SER A 110 -26.52 -10.85 11.61
CA SER A 110 -27.66 -10.79 10.70
C SER A 110 -27.26 -10.87 9.24
N THR A 111 -26.03 -10.46 8.92
CA THR A 111 -25.49 -10.36 7.55
C THR A 111 -24.13 -11.03 7.43
N ASP A 112 -23.71 -11.35 6.20
CA ASP A 112 -22.39 -11.92 5.95
C ASP A 112 -21.27 -10.86 6.09
N ASP A 113 -21.58 -9.58 5.88
CA ASP A 113 -20.63 -8.48 6.09
C ASP A 113 -20.27 -8.30 7.58
N GLU A 114 -21.24 -8.41 8.49
CA GLU A 114 -20.98 -8.43 9.94
C GLU A 114 -20.06 -9.58 10.34
N MET A 115 -20.16 -10.75 9.68
CA MET A 115 -19.27 -11.88 9.93
C MET A 115 -17.83 -11.59 9.48
N ARG A 116 -17.66 -10.90 8.34
CA ARG A 116 -16.35 -10.50 7.82
C ARG A 116 -15.70 -9.44 8.70
N ASP A 117 -16.48 -8.48 9.18
CA ASP A 117 -16.00 -7.45 10.09
C ASP A 117 -15.57 -8.05 11.42
N LEU A 118 -16.38 -8.95 12.00
CA LEU A 118 -16.00 -9.69 13.21
C LEU A 118 -14.71 -10.49 13.03
N PHE A 119 -14.58 -11.21 11.92
CA PHE A 119 -13.36 -11.96 11.60
C PHE A 119 -12.14 -11.05 11.49
N ARG A 120 -12.28 -9.88 10.84
CA ARG A 120 -11.22 -8.90 10.69
C ARG A 120 -10.79 -8.31 12.03
N GLU A 121 -11.74 -7.90 12.87
CA GLU A 121 -11.46 -7.28 14.17
C GLU A 121 -10.76 -8.25 15.13
N ILE A 122 -11.21 -9.51 15.21
CA ILE A 122 -10.58 -10.51 16.08
C ILE A 122 -9.15 -10.82 15.64
N ASN A 123 -8.92 -10.89 14.34
CA ASN A 123 -7.61 -11.23 13.80
C ASN A 123 -6.73 -10.00 13.55
N TYR A 124 -7.23 -8.78 13.80
CA TYR A 124 -6.52 -7.53 13.53
C TYR A 124 -5.16 -7.47 14.23
N ASP A 125 -5.12 -7.89 15.49
CA ASP A 125 -3.89 -7.98 16.26
C ASP A 125 -3.07 -9.23 15.92
N SER A 126 -3.69 -10.35 15.55
CA SER A 126 -2.96 -11.55 15.10
C SER A 126 -2.18 -11.31 13.82
N PHE A 127 -2.71 -10.51 12.88
CA PHE A 127 -1.99 -10.08 11.68
C PHE A 127 -0.83 -9.13 11.99
N LYS A 128 -0.93 -8.30 13.05
CA LYS A 128 0.16 -7.43 13.51
C LYS A 128 1.19 -8.15 14.37
N ASN A 129 0.74 -9.12 15.16
CA ASN A 129 1.55 -9.87 16.11
C ASN A 129 2.29 -11.04 15.45
N LEU A 130 1.89 -11.49 14.26
CA LEU A 130 2.68 -12.46 13.48
C LEU A 130 4.13 -11.98 13.27
N THR A 131 4.30 -10.66 13.12
CA THR A 131 5.60 -10.02 12.96
C THR A 131 6.38 -9.88 14.27
N TYR A 132 5.72 -9.85 15.43
CA TYR A 132 6.38 -9.65 16.75
C TYR A 132 6.62 -10.96 17.51
N VAL A 133 5.72 -11.95 17.38
CA VAL A 133 5.76 -13.23 18.09
C VAL A 133 6.74 -14.22 17.44
N SER A 134 7.13 -13.99 16.19
CA SER A 134 8.18 -14.75 15.50
C SER A 134 9.60 -14.21 15.78
N LEU A 135 9.73 -13.12 16.53
CA LEU A 135 10.99 -12.48 16.86
C LEU A 135 11.48 -12.91 18.24
N GLY A 136 12.77 -13.25 18.36
CA GLY A 136 13.38 -13.56 19.64
C GLY A 136 13.24 -12.39 20.64
N ALA A 137 13.28 -12.69 21.94
CA ALA A 137 13.10 -11.69 23.01
C ALA A 137 14.03 -10.47 22.86
N ASP A 138 15.25 -10.68 22.35
CA ASP A 138 16.22 -9.62 22.12
C ASP A 138 15.80 -8.67 20.98
N THR A 139 15.19 -9.20 19.91
CA THR A 139 14.69 -8.37 18.81
C THR A 139 13.44 -7.60 19.22
N ALA A 140 12.55 -8.18 20.02
CA ALA A 140 11.40 -7.46 20.55
C ALA A 140 11.83 -6.25 21.40
N ARG A 141 12.83 -6.42 22.27
CA ARG A 141 13.42 -5.31 23.04
C ARG A 141 14.05 -4.26 22.14
N LEU A 142 14.80 -4.67 21.11
CA LEU A 142 15.40 -3.75 20.15
C LEU A 142 14.35 -2.92 19.41
N VAL A 143 13.21 -3.52 19.05
CA VAL A 143 12.10 -2.80 18.40
C VAL A 143 11.47 -1.78 19.36
N ASP A 144 11.31 -2.14 20.64
CA ASP A 144 10.80 -1.22 21.66
C ASP A 144 11.75 -0.03 21.88
N ASP A 145 13.06 -0.31 22.02
CA ASP A 145 14.12 0.69 22.15
C ASP A 145 14.18 1.61 20.91
N PHE A 146 14.01 1.03 19.71
CA PHE A 146 13.92 1.78 18.46
C PHE A 146 12.72 2.73 18.44
N MET A 147 11.54 2.25 18.83
CA MET A 147 10.35 3.10 18.91
C MET A 147 10.54 4.22 19.94
N ASP A 148 11.15 3.95 21.10
CA ASP A 148 11.40 4.99 22.09
C ASP A 148 12.39 6.06 21.58
N HIS A 149 13.43 5.65 20.85
CA HIS A 149 14.42 6.57 20.26
C HIS A 149 13.78 7.54 19.26
N TYR A 150 12.83 7.07 18.44
CA TYR A 150 12.22 7.84 17.37
C TYR A 150 10.88 8.50 17.74
N LYS A 151 10.41 8.39 18.99
CA LYS A 151 9.08 8.87 19.42
C LYS A 151 8.83 10.37 19.25
N GLU A 152 9.89 11.18 19.36
CA GLU A 152 9.82 12.65 19.25
C GLU A 152 10.04 13.15 17.81
N LYS A 153 10.28 12.26 16.85
CA LYS A 153 10.40 12.62 15.43
C LYS A 153 9.01 12.91 14.82
N PRO A 154 8.93 13.63 13.68
CA PRO A 154 7.67 14.10 13.08
C PRO A 154 6.84 12.99 12.39
N PHE A 155 6.62 11.85 13.06
CA PHE A 155 5.68 10.83 12.62
C PHE A 155 4.24 11.26 12.87
N THR A 156 3.32 10.90 11.98
CA THR A 156 1.91 11.23 12.18
C THR A 156 1.28 10.36 13.28
N LYS A 157 0.42 10.97 14.10
CA LYS A 157 -0.43 10.25 15.07
C LYS A 157 -1.77 9.81 14.45
N LYS A 158 -2.11 10.32 13.27
CA LYS A 158 -3.37 10.01 12.57
C LYS A 158 -3.28 8.66 11.88
N LYS A 159 -4.28 7.80 12.08
CA LYS A 159 -4.45 6.53 11.35
C LYS A 159 -5.32 6.80 10.11
N GLY A 160 -4.91 6.33 8.91
CA GLY A 160 -5.68 6.46 7.67
C GLY A 160 -4.84 6.80 6.42
N GLU A 161 -5.48 7.35 5.39
CA GLU A 161 -4.88 7.82 4.12
C GLU A 161 -4.06 9.12 4.30
N THR A 162 -3.03 9.05 5.13
CA THR A 162 -2.03 10.13 5.26
C THR A 162 -0.81 9.83 4.38
N ARG A 163 -0.12 10.87 3.92
CA ARG A 163 1.19 10.74 3.22
C ARG A 163 2.37 10.50 4.15
N LEU A 164 2.13 10.58 5.46
CA LEU A 164 3.10 10.25 6.49
C LEU A 164 2.82 8.89 7.11
N PHE A 165 3.89 8.16 7.43
CA PHE A 165 3.85 6.98 8.29
C PHE A 165 3.60 7.38 9.75
N THR A 166 2.88 6.51 10.45
CA THR A 166 2.96 6.45 11.92
C THR A 166 4.28 5.78 12.29
N LEU A 167 4.83 6.08 13.48
CA LEU A 167 6.06 5.44 13.95
C LEU A 167 5.94 3.91 13.90
N LYS A 168 4.83 3.38 14.44
CA LYS A 168 4.55 1.94 14.37
C LYS A 168 4.49 1.42 12.93
N GLY A 169 3.83 2.14 12.02
CA GLY A 169 3.72 1.71 10.62
C GLY A 169 5.08 1.67 9.91
N PHE A 170 5.98 2.60 10.24
CA PHE A 170 7.35 2.58 9.75
C PHE A 170 8.16 1.42 10.36
N THR A 171 8.07 1.22 11.68
CA THR A 171 8.71 0.09 12.37
C THR A 171 8.26 -1.26 11.81
N ASP A 172 6.96 -1.44 11.57
CA ASP A 172 6.40 -2.67 11.00
C ASP A 172 6.99 -2.92 9.60
N ALA A 173 7.14 -1.88 8.77
CA ALA A 173 7.72 -1.96 7.43
C ALA A 173 9.23 -2.25 7.44
N LEU A 174 9.95 -1.87 8.50
CA LEU A 174 11.36 -2.17 8.71
C LEU A 174 11.63 -3.46 9.49
N SER A 175 10.59 -4.21 9.85
CA SER A 175 10.72 -5.40 10.72
C SER A 175 11.81 -6.39 10.27
N THR A 176 11.92 -6.68 8.98
CA THR A 176 12.96 -7.57 8.42
C THR A 176 14.36 -6.94 8.41
N TYR A 177 14.45 -5.62 8.37
CA TYR A 177 15.72 -4.89 8.45
C TYR A 177 16.23 -4.87 9.89
N ILE A 178 15.37 -4.55 10.85
CA ILE A 178 15.70 -4.46 12.28
C ILE A 178 16.26 -5.80 12.79
N GLN A 179 15.72 -6.93 12.30
CA GLN A 179 16.21 -8.28 12.60
C GLN A 179 17.69 -8.53 12.27
N ARG A 180 18.31 -7.71 11.42
CA ARG A 180 19.72 -7.83 11.04
C ARG A 180 20.67 -7.25 12.08
N PHE A 181 20.13 -6.56 13.09
CA PHE A 181 20.89 -5.84 14.10
C PHE A 181 20.65 -6.45 15.49
N THR A 182 21.67 -6.34 16.34
CA THR A 182 21.63 -6.81 17.72
C THR A 182 21.56 -5.69 18.75
N ASP A 183 21.90 -4.46 18.35
CA ASP A 183 21.95 -3.30 19.22
C ASP A 183 21.35 -2.05 18.55
N LEU A 184 20.84 -1.15 19.39
CA LEU A 184 20.17 0.07 18.94
C LEU A 184 21.12 1.03 18.23
N GLN A 185 22.37 1.14 18.70
CA GLN A 185 23.31 2.14 18.18
C GLN A 185 23.67 1.87 16.72
N THR A 186 24.02 0.62 16.39
CA THR A 186 24.35 0.24 15.01
C THR A 186 23.16 0.36 14.07
N LEU A 187 21.95 0.01 14.54
CA LEU A 187 20.71 0.17 13.79
C LEU A 187 20.42 1.64 13.47
N VAL A 188 20.43 2.51 14.48
CA VAL A 188 20.18 3.95 14.33
C VAL A 188 21.23 4.56 13.40
N GLN A 189 22.52 4.26 13.62
CA GLN A 189 23.60 4.77 12.78
C GLN A 189 23.42 4.37 11.31
N ALA A 190 23.05 3.12 11.03
CA ALA A 190 22.83 2.64 9.67
C ALA A 190 21.65 3.37 8.99
N ILE A 191 20.55 3.57 9.71
CA ILE A 191 19.38 4.28 9.19
C ILE A 191 19.69 5.76 8.95
N GLU A 192 20.36 6.42 9.90
CA GLU A 192 20.70 7.83 9.80
C GLU A 192 21.70 8.10 8.68
N GLN A 193 22.71 7.25 8.51
CA GLN A 193 23.65 7.35 7.39
C GLN A 193 22.91 7.24 6.06
N LYS A 194 22.05 6.23 5.90
CA LYS A 194 21.28 6.03 4.67
C LYS A 194 20.30 7.17 4.41
N GLN A 195 19.72 7.74 5.45
CA GLN A 195 18.87 8.93 5.33
C GLN A 195 19.66 10.13 4.79
N GLN A 196 20.87 10.37 5.28
CA GLN A 196 21.73 11.45 4.76
C GLN A 196 22.09 11.23 3.28
N GLU A 197 22.48 10.01 2.91
CA GLU A 197 22.75 9.63 1.52
C GLU A 197 21.54 9.87 0.61
N PHE A 198 20.33 9.55 1.09
CA PHE A 198 19.09 9.76 0.36
C PHE A 198 18.79 11.25 0.16
N ILE A 199 18.90 12.04 1.24
CA ILE A 199 18.60 13.48 1.19
C ILE A 199 19.52 14.21 0.22
N GLN A 200 20.80 13.81 0.13
CA GLN A 200 21.78 14.43 -0.77
C GLN A 200 21.52 14.15 -2.25
N GLN A 201 20.84 13.05 -2.58
CA GLN A 201 20.61 12.61 -3.96
C GLN A 201 19.24 13.01 -4.50
N VAL A 202 18.34 13.51 -3.65
CA VAL A 202 16.92 13.67 -4.00
C VAL A 202 16.46 15.11 -3.88
N ASP A 203 15.74 15.57 -4.90
CA ASP A 203 15.10 16.88 -4.92
C ASP A 203 13.70 16.84 -4.28
N PHE A 204 13.52 17.56 -3.18
CA PHE A 204 12.25 17.69 -2.46
C PHE A 204 11.47 18.98 -2.78
N THR A 205 11.88 19.73 -3.81
CA THR A 205 11.29 21.03 -4.17
C THR A 205 9.77 20.96 -4.38
N HIS A 206 9.26 19.85 -4.89
CA HIS A 206 7.84 19.64 -5.18
C HIS A 206 7.08 18.88 -4.07
N SER A 207 7.46 19.11 -2.82
CA SER A 207 6.88 18.39 -1.70
C SER A 207 5.44 18.76 -1.32
N TYR A 208 4.74 17.81 -0.70
CA TYR A 208 3.41 18.05 -0.14
C TYR A 208 3.49 18.93 1.12
N ALA A 209 2.44 19.70 1.39
CA ALA A 209 2.41 20.59 2.55
C ALA A 209 2.59 19.83 3.87
N GLU A 210 2.02 18.62 3.94
CA GLU A 210 2.10 17.68 5.07
C GLU A 210 3.54 17.19 5.34
N GLU A 211 4.41 17.23 4.33
CA GLU A 211 5.76 16.65 4.40
C GLU A 211 6.84 17.71 4.67
N LYS A 212 6.49 19.00 4.59
CA LYS A 212 7.46 20.10 4.70
C LYS A 212 8.18 20.11 6.04
N GLU A 213 7.49 19.84 7.14
CA GLU A 213 8.08 19.81 8.48
C GLU A 213 9.15 18.71 8.59
N CYS A 214 8.86 17.52 8.06
CA CYS A 214 9.79 16.39 8.00
C CYS A 214 11.04 16.74 7.18
N ILE A 215 10.86 17.34 6.00
CA ILE A 215 11.96 17.73 5.11
C ILE A 215 12.82 18.84 5.73
N GLN A 216 12.19 19.85 6.34
CA GLN A 216 12.88 20.95 7.02
C GLN A 216 13.68 20.48 8.23
N SER A 217 13.15 19.50 8.98
CA SER A 217 13.86 18.87 10.09
C SER A 217 14.87 17.79 9.67
N GLN A 218 15.07 17.61 8.36
CA GLN A 218 15.97 16.59 7.79
C GLN A 218 15.64 15.16 8.26
N CYS A 219 14.36 14.91 8.54
CA CYS A 219 13.84 13.62 8.96
C CYS A 219 12.84 13.11 7.91
N ILE A 220 13.31 12.35 6.93
CA ILE A 220 12.49 11.81 5.84
C ILE A 220 11.87 10.45 6.18
N LEU A 221 12.23 9.84 7.32
CA LEU A 221 11.69 8.55 7.77
C LEU A 221 10.16 8.46 7.72
N PRO A 222 9.41 9.53 8.08
CA PRO A 222 7.96 9.47 8.04
C PRO A 222 7.35 9.55 6.63
N LEU A 223 8.09 9.86 5.57
CA LEU A 223 7.52 10.12 4.24
C LEU A 223 7.10 8.82 3.52
N LYS A 224 5.87 8.77 2.97
CA LYS A 224 5.41 7.66 2.11
C LYS A 224 5.64 7.89 0.62
N GLU A 225 5.82 9.15 0.20
CA GLU A 225 6.02 9.51 -1.21
C GLU A 225 7.48 9.36 -1.66
N CYS A 226 8.36 8.83 -0.80
CA CYS A 226 9.71 8.41 -1.18
C CYS A 226 9.84 6.89 -1.10
N ASN A 227 10.82 6.34 -1.81
CA ASN A 227 11.17 4.92 -1.73
C ASN A 227 12.27 4.65 -0.68
N PHE A 228 12.33 5.42 0.42
CA PHE A 228 13.41 5.30 1.40
C PHE A 228 13.53 3.89 2.00
N ILE A 229 12.40 3.22 2.26
CA ILE A 229 12.40 1.85 2.76
C ILE A 229 13.02 0.90 1.73
N ASP A 230 12.65 1.01 0.45
CA ASP A 230 13.23 0.19 -0.62
C ASP A 230 14.73 0.49 -0.80
N PHE A 231 15.11 1.77 -0.73
CA PHE A 231 16.51 2.23 -0.76
C PHE A 231 17.33 1.67 0.42
N LEU A 232 16.71 1.51 1.60
CA LEU A 232 17.36 0.94 2.78
C LEU A 232 17.50 -0.59 2.66
N LEU A 233 16.50 -1.26 2.10
CA LEU A 233 16.42 -2.71 2.01
C LEU A 233 17.16 -3.30 0.79
N THR A 234 17.35 -2.51 -0.27
CA THR A 234 17.81 -2.95 -1.59
C THR A 234 18.84 -2.00 -2.18
N THR A 235 19.25 -2.22 -3.44
CA THR A 235 20.12 -1.32 -4.21
C THR A 235 19.34 -0.37 -5.14
N ALA A 236 18.05 -0.14 -4.86
CA ALA A 236 17.25 0.81 -5.62
C ALA A 236 17.85 2.23 -5.54
N GLU A 237 17.73 3.01 -6.61
CA GLU A 237 18.10 4.43 -6.58
C GLU A 237 17.10 5.23 -5.72
N PRO A 238 17.56 6.29 -5.03
CA PRO A 238 16.70 7.09 -4.17
C PRO A 238 15.78 7.99 -5.01
N VAL A 239 14.47 7.89 -4.77
CA VAL A 239 13.43 8.57 -5.54
C VAL A 239 12.36 9.14 -4.61
N TYR A 240 12.01 10.40 -4.86
CA TYR A 240 10.84 11.05 -4.27
C TYR A 240 9.82 11.37 -5.38
N LYS A 241 8.61 10.83 -5.25
CA LYS A 241 7.55 10.95 -6.24
C LYS A 241 6.90 12.34 -6.22
N GLY A 242 6.84 12.96 -5.04
CA GLY A 242 6.37 14.33 -4.81
C GLY A 242 5.00 14.64 -5.43
N LYS A 243 4.63 15.92 -5.45
CA LYS A 243 3.55 16.36 -6.34
C LYS A 243 4.06 16.15 -7.76
N GLY A 244 3.49 15.16 -8.46
CA GLY A 244 3.74 14.98 -9.88
C GLY A 244 3.68 16.34 -10.55
N LYS A 245 4.74 16.72 -11.29
CA LYS A 245 4.74 17.93 -12.11
C LYS A 245 3.43 17.92 -12.88
N THR A 246 2.46 18.77 -12.50
CA THR A 246 1.28 18.97 -13.32
C THR A 246 1.83 19.48 -14.63
N ILE A 247 1.94 18.60 -15.63
CA ILE A 247 2.19 19.00 -17.01
C ILE A 247 0.94 19.78 -17.38
N SER A 248 1.00 21.09 -17.17
CA SER A 248 -0.06 22.02 -17.49
C SER A 248 -0.63 21.62 -18.84
N LYS A 249 -1.96 21.44 -18.91
CA LYS A 249 -2.65 21.20 -20.19
C LYS A 249 -2.38 22.34 -21.17
N THR A 250 -2.04 23.52 -20.65
CA THR A 250 -1.82 24.75 -21.40
C THR A 250 -0.36 25.18 -21.32
N ILE A 251 0.29 25.35 -22.48
CA ILE A 251 1.63 25.94 -22.57
C ILE A 251 1.50 27.41 -22.12
N SER A 252 2.22 27.78 -21.05
CA SER A 252 2.14 29.11 -20.46
C SER A 252 2.62 30.19 -21.43
N LEU A 253 2.07 31.41 -21.32
CA LEU A 253 2.47 32.52 -22.19
C LEU A 253 3.97 32.86 -22.06
N SER A 254 4.51 32.75 -20.84
CA SER A 254 5.95 32.93 -20.58
C SER A 254 6.78 31.91 -21.36
N LEU A 255 6.39 30.62 -21.30
CA LEU A 255 7.09 29.57 -22.04
C LEU A 255 6.97 29.76 -23.57
N LYS A 256 5.83 30.23 -24.09
CA LYS A 256 5.71 30.58 -25.52
C LYS A 256 6.74 31.63 -25.92
N LYS A 257 6.88 32.71 -25.15
CA LYS A 257 7.88 33.76 -25.40
C LYS A 257 9.31 33.19 -25.40
N THR A 258 9.63 32.35 -24.42
CA THR A 258 10.95 31.71 -24.34
C THR A 258 11.23 30.79 -25.53
N VAL A 259 10.23 29.99 -25.95
CA VAL A 259 10.33 29.13 -27.14
C VAL A 259 10.62 29.94 -28.39
N TRP A 260 9.91 31.06 -28.60
CA TRP A 260 10.20 31.94 -29.74
C TRP A 260 11.62 32.50 -29.68
N ASN A 261 12.01 33.06 -28.54
CA ASN A 261 13.32 33.68 -28.37
C ASN A 261 14.47 32.69 -28.57
N HIS A 262 14.27 31.43 -28.16
CA HIS A 262 15.25 30.36 -28.32
C HIS A 262 15.40 29.91 -29.79
N TRP A 263 14.29 29.68 -30.49
CA TRP A 263 14.32 29.08 -31.83
C TRP A 263 14.41 30.10 -32.98
N MET A 264 13.81 31.27 -32.81
CA MET A 264 13.75 32.32 -33.84
C MET A 264 14.65 33.50 -33.51
N GLY A 265 14.88 33.77 -32.22
CA GLY A 265 15.64 34.92 -31.75
C GLY A 265 14.74 36.05 -31.24
N MET A 266 15.21 36.74 -30.20
CA MET A 266 14.45 37.78 -29.49
C MET A 266 14.05 38.97 -30.38
N ASN A 267 14.86 39.29 -31.39
CA ASN A 267 14.66 40.45 -32.27
C ASN A 267 13.96 40.08 -33.60
N VAL A 268 13.48 38.85 -33.75
CA VAL A 268 12.82 38.37 -34.97
C VAL A 268 11.30 38.42 -34.77
N GLY A 269 10.61 39.22 -35.58
CA GLY A 269 9.14 39.40 -35.48
C GLY A 269 8.32 38.37 -36.28
N GLU A 270 8.89 37.83 -37.34
CA GLU A 270 8.28 36.83 -38.21
C GLU A 270 9.31 35.82 -38.73
N ALA A 271 8.87 34.62 -39.03
CA ALA A 271 9.71 33.56 -39.58
C ALA A 271 8.89 32.61 -40.45
N LYS A 272 9.55 31.84 -41.33
CA LYS A 272 8.91 30.70 -41.99
C LYS A 272 8.78 29.53 -41.03
N CYS A 273 7.64 28.85 -41.09
CA CYS A 273 7.40 27.66 -40.28
C CYS A 273 8.51 26.62 -40.57
N PRO A 274 9.22 26.11 -39.54
CA PRO A 274 10.33 25.20 -39.76
C PRO A 274 9.91 23.84 -40.32
N VAL A 275 8.62 23.49 -40.20
CA VAL A 275 8.06 22.23 -40.69
C VAL A 275 7.75 22.31 -42.18
N CYS A 276 6.76 23.12 -42.58
CA CYS A 276 6.36 23.21 -43.99
C CYS A 276 7.22 24.16 -44.82
N LYS A 277 7.99 25.07 -44.20
CA LYS A 277 8.76 26.13 -44.86
C LYS A 277 7.95 27.10 -45.74
N VAL A 278 6.63 26.95 -45.79
CA VAL A 278 5.70 27.75 -46.63
C VAL A 278 5.04 28.86 -45.80
N SER A 279 4.31 28.48 -44.75
CA SER A 279 3.54 29.41 -43.92
C SER A 279 4.45 30.34 -43.13
N THR A 280 4.16 31.64 -43.14
CA THR A 280 4.78 32.61 -42.23
C THR A 280 4.10 32.52 -40.86
N ILE A 281 4.90 32.52 -39.80
CA ILE A 281 4.46 32.59 -38.40
C ILE A 281 5.02 33.86 -37.76
N TYR A 282 4.28 34.42 -36.81
CA TYR A 282 4.62 35.69 -36.17
C TYR A 282 4.87 35.48 -34.68
N GLN A 283 5.70 36.31 -34.06
CA GLN A 283 5.98 36.22 -32.61
C GLN A 283 4.69 36.29 -31.78
N MET A 284 3.70 37.03 -32.25
CA MET A 284 2.39 37.16 -31.59
C MET A 284 1.37 36.09 -32.06
N ALA A 285 1.65 35.36 -33.14
CA ALA A 285 0.73 34.43 -33.77
C ALA A 285 1.48 33.19 -34.29
N PHE A 286 1.66 32.21 -33.39
CA PHE A 286 2.23 30.89 -33.70
C PHE A 286 1.70 29.82 -32.74
N HIS A 287 1.87 28.55 -33.10
CA HIS A 287 1.60 27.40 -32.24
C HIS A 287 2.91 26.82 -31.70
N CYS A 288 2.92 26.40 -30.44
CA CYS A 288 4.02 25.61 -29.89
C CYS A 288 3.75 24.14 -30.15
N GLY A 289 4.38 23.57 -31.19
CA GLY A 289 4.32 22.15 -31.49
C GLY A 289 5.35 21.38 -30.69
N HIS A 290 4.99 20.19 -30.22
CA HIS A 290 5.91 19.29 -29.53
C HIS A 290 6.78 18.51 -30.52
N ILE A 291 8.07 18.36 -30.24
CA ILE A 291 8.95 17.44 -30.99
C ILE A 291 8.55 16.00 -30.67
N ILE A 292 8.52 15.64 -29.39
CA ILE A 292 7.92 14.41 -28.89
C ILE A 292 6.52 14.74 -28.40
N ALA A 293 5.50 14.14 -29.02
CA ALA A 293 4.10 14.37 -28.65
C ALA A 293 3.83 14.11 -27.16
N LYS A 294 2.93 14.92 -26.57
CA LYS A 294 2.54 14.77 -25.15
C LYS A 294 2.00 13.36 -24.84
N SER A 295 1.24 12.76 -25.77
CA SER A 295 0.72 11.40 -25.63
C SER A 295 1.82 10.32 -25.60
N ARG A 296 3.04 10.67 -26.00
CA ARG A 296 4.24 9.81 -25.96
C ARG A 296 5.25 10.26 -24.89
N GLY A 297 4.79 10.99 -23.87
CA GLY A 297 5.64 11.44 -22.76
C GLY A 297 6.37 12.77 -22.99
N GLY A 298 6.04 13.49 -24.07
CA GLY A 298 6.61 14.82 -24.35
C GLY A 298 6.37 15.85 -23.25
N LEU A 299 7.45 16.48 -22.77
CA LEU A 299 7.41 17.51 -21.75
C LEU A 299 7.19 18.91 -22.35
N ASN A 300 6.67 19.84 -21.54
CA ASN A 300 6.59 21.27 -21.89
C ASN A 300 7.93 21.98 -21.57
N THR A 301 9.00 21.59 -22.24
CA THR A 301 10.32 22.23 -22.14
C THR A 301 10.62 23.02 -23.40
N VAL A 302 11.50 24.01 -23.32
CA VAL A 302 11.93 24.82 -24.48
C VAL A 302 12.52 23.94 -25.57
N ASP A 303 13.26 22.90 -25.17
CA ASP A 303 13.93 21.97 -26.10
C ASP A 303 12.95 21.05 -26.82
N ASN A 304 11.81 20.71 -26.19
CA ASN A 304 10.80 19.84 -26.79
C ASN A 304 9.67 20.61 -27.51
N LEU A 305 9.73 21.94 -27.55
CA LEU A 305 8.70 22.80 -28.17
C LEU A 305 9.31 23.65 -29.28
N LYS A 306 8.69 23.66 -30.47
CA LYS A 306 9.08 24.56 -31.57
C LYS A 306 7.93 25.46 -32.01
N PRO A 307 8.22 26.71 -32.43
CA PRO A 307 7.21 27.57 -33.03
C PRO A 307 6.88 27.10 -34.45
N ILE A 308 5.62 26.71 -34.67
CA ILE A 308 5.12 26.18 -35.96
C ILE A 308 3.76 26.78 -36.31
N CYS A 309 3.31 26.57 -37.55
CA CYS A 309 1.98 27.00 -37.99
C CYS A 309 0.89 26.03 -37.50
N GLN A 310 -0.35 26.51 -37.45
CA GLN A 310 -1.50 25.73 -36.99
C GLN A 310 -1.72 24.47 -37.85
N SER A 311 -1.60 24.58 -39.17
CA SER A 311 -1.82 23.45 -40.08
C SER A 311 -0.84 22.30 -39.84
N CYS A 312 0.45 22.61 -39.67
CA CYS A 312 1.46 21.60 -39.31
C CYS A 312 1.19 21.01 -37.93
N ASN A 313 0.87 21.85 -36.94
CA ASN A 313 0.58 21.40 -35.58
C ASN A 313 -0.60 20.42 -35.52
N SER A 314 -1.65 20.68 -36.31
CA SER A 314 -2.82 19.80 -36.40
C SER A 314 -2.55 18.54 -37.21
N SER A 315 -1.75 18.63 -38.29
CA SER A 315 -1.49 17.50 -39.19
C SER A 315 -0.52 16.46 -38.60
N MET A 316 0.42 16.91 -37.76
CA MET A 316 1.45 16.06 -37.16
C MET A 316 0.91 15.03 -36.15
N GLY A 317 -0.27 15.28 -35.56
CA GLY A 317 -0.93 14.35 -34.65
C GLY A 317 -0.05 13.95 -33.44
N ASN A 318 0.24 12.66 -33.30
CA ASN A 318 1.11 12.12 -32.24
C ASN A 318 2.49 11.67 -32.76
N GLN A 319 2.82 11.98 -34.01
CA GLN A 319 4.10 11.64 -34.62
C GLN A 319 5.22 12.52 -34.05
N ASN A 320 6.46 12.04 -34.08
CA ASN A 320 7.61 12.88 -33.77
C ASN A 320 7.78 13.95 -34.87
N MET A 321 8.08 15.19 -34.49
CA MET A 321 8.19 16.30 -35.44
C MET A 321 9.27 16.09 -36.50
N ASP A 322 10.43 15.55 -36.12
CA ASP A 322 11.54 15.38 -37.06
C ASP A 322 11.20 14.30 -38.12
N GLU A 323 10.50 13.24 -37.71
CA GLU A 323 9.95 12.24 -38.63
C GLU A 323 8.91 12.85 -39.58
N PHE A 324 8.01 13.70 -39.05
CA PHE A 324 6.99 14.35 -39.85
C PHE A 324 7.59 15.32 -40.88
N ILE A 325 8.63 16.08 -40.49
CA ILE A 325 9.39 16.96 -41.41
C ILE A 325 10.01 16.14 -42.53
N HIS A 326 10.58 14.98 -42.22
CA HIS A 326 11.16 14.10 -43.22
C HIS A 326 10.10 13.65 -44.24
N LEU A 327 8.95 13.16 -43.77
CA LEU A 327 7.84 12.74 -44.65
C LEU A 327 7.33 13.89 -45.55
N CYS A 328 7.25 15.11 -45.01
CA CYS A 328 6.83 16.28 -45.79
C CYS A 328 7.86 16.73 -46.82
N THR A 329 9.14 16.39 -46.64
CA THR A 329 10.23 16.85 -47.52
C THR A 329 10.64 15.82 -48.58
N THR A 330 10.46 14.52 -48.32
CA THR A 330 10.84 13.47 -49.27
C THR A 330 9.73 13.02 -50.22
N GLY A 331 8.50 13.50 -50.02
CA GLY A 331 7.34 12.95 -50.73
C GLY A 331 7.06 11.52 -50.28
N THR A 332 5.79 11.13 -50.23
CA THR A 332 5.42 9.74 -49.93
C THR A 332 5.71 8.89 -51.18
N PRO A 333 6.47 7.79 -51.10
CA PRO A 333 6.45 6.82 -52.19
C PRO A 333 5.03 6.28 -52.33
N SER A 334 4.58 6.16 -53.57
CA SER A 334 3.23 5.70 -53.87
C SER A 334 3.05 4.24 -53.44
N ARG A 335 1.79 3.85 -53.17
CA ARG A 335 1.41 2.53 -52.64
C ARG A 335 1.77 1.34 -53.55
N GLU A 336 2.31 1.58 -54.74
CA GLU A 336 2.76 0.56 -55.70
C GLU A 336 4.18 0.04 -55.39
N GLU A 337 5.02 0.79 -54.67
CA GLU A 337 6.41 0.39 -54.39
C GLU A 337 6.57 -0.54 -53.18
N LEU A 338 5.51 -0.75 -52.38
CA LEU A 338 5.51 -1.61 -51.19
C LEU A 338 5.14 -3.07 -51.46
N THR A 339 4.86 -3.44 -52.72
CA THR A 339 4.54 -4.82 -53.11
C THR A 339 5.62 -5.54 -53.91
N LEU A 340 6.76 -4.90 -54.19
CA LEU A 340 7.90 -5.50 -54.90
C LEU A 340 9.22 -4.92 -54.39
N ALA A 341 9.63 -5.33 -53.18
CA ALA A 341 11.02 -5.29 -52.73
C ALA A 341 11.24 -6.27 -51.57
#